data_AF-A0A4U5MQ34-F1
#
_entry.id   AF-A0A4U5MQ34-F1
#
_cell.length_a   1.000
_cell.length_b   1.000
_cell.length_c   1.000
_cell.angle_alpha   90.00
_cell.angle_beta   90.00
_cell.angle_gamma   90.00
#
_symmetry.space_group_name_H-M   'P 1'
#
loop_
_entity.id
_entity.type
_entity.pdbx_description
1 polymer ?
#
loop_
_entity_poly.entity_id
_entity_poly.type
_entity_poly.pdbx_seq_one_letter_code
_entity_poly.pdbx_strand_id
1 'polypeptide(L)'
;MVMVRIRSRDGLERVSIDNPNITVSQLKTLIQNQLQIPIRSQTLSTNQSLLLAKSPSDLLKFTDMSNPDTPLSSLSISHGSLIFLAYDGERTIAGPAVRPAGSFGRKMTIDDLIAKQMRVTRQENPHCDSVSFDRDCANAFQHYVNETLAFAVKRGGFMYGTVSDEGKVEVDFIYEPPQQGTEEVLMLLRDSDEEKLVEAIAACLGMRRVGFIFTQTIVQDKKDYTLSHREVLQAAELHAESELKEWVTAVVKLEVNEDGGADVHFEAFQMSDMCIRLFKEGWFETEIGEDADPKLSKMKKDVVVGSKDVKEVDNDFFLVVVKILDHLGPLSSTFPIENRITQVTMRALRSHLDRAKNLPFVKRISDFHLLLFLAKFLDLNSDVPALAECVLAQAAVPEGYQLLIESMANT
;
A
#
# COMPACT_ATOMS: atom_id res chain seq x y z
N MET A 1 -0.83 -15.17 -55.53
CA MET A 1 -1.68 -14.11 -55.00
C MET A 1 -1.11 -12.75 -55.37
N VAL A 2 -1.75 -12.08 -56.32
CA VAL A 2 -1.45 -10.71 -56.77
C VAL A 2 -2.46 -9.79 -56.11
N MET A 3 -2.03 -8.61 -55.64
CA MET A 3 -2.94 -7.60 -55.09
C MET A 3 -2.88 -6.38 -55.99
N VAL A 4 -4.02 -5.93 -56.50
CA VAL A 4 -4.14 -4.69 -57.27
C VAL A 4 -4.86 -3.64 -56.43
N ARG A 5 -4.46 -2.39 -56.63
CA ARG A 5 -5.06 -1.24 -55.94
C ARG A 5 -6.11 -0.64 -56.86
N ILE A 6 -7.36 -0.59 -56.40
CA ILE A 6 -8.47 0.01 -57.13
C ILE A 6 -8.71 1.41 -56.54
N ARG A 7 -8.53 2.45 -57.35
CA ARG A 7 -8.87 3.82 -56.99
C ARG A 7 -10.22 4.18 -57.61
N SER A 8 -11.18 4.53 -56.75
CA SER A 8 -12.49 5.03 -57.16
C SER A 8 -12.75 6.39 -56.49
N ARG A 9 -13.96 6.93 -56.68
CA ARG A 9 -14.43 8.12 -55.94
C ARG A 9 -14.48 7.93 -54.42
N ASP A 10 -14.57 6.69 -53.96
CA ASP A 10 -14.74 6.33 -52.55
C ASP A 10 -13.42 6.19 -51.81
N GLY A 11 -12.30 6.13 -52.54
CA GLY A 11 -10.98 5.94 -51.95
C GLY A 11 -10.15 4.90 -52.70
N LEU A 12 -9.15 4.36 -51.98
CA LEU A 12 -8.21 3.37 -52.49
C LEU A 12 -8.44 2.05 -51.76
N GLU A 13 -8.91 1.05 -52.49
CA GLU A 13 -9.15 -0.30 -51.98
C GLU A 13 -8.20 -1.30 -52.63
N ARG A 14 -8.05 -2.47 -52.01
CA ARG A 14 -7.17 -3.54 -52.49
C ARG A 14 -8.04 -4.72 -52.90
N VAL A 15 -7.85 -5.20 -54.13
CA VAL A 15 -8.52 -6.41 -54.63
C VAL A 15 -7.48 -7.51 -54.77
N SER A 16 -7.73 -8.63 -54.09
CA SER A 16 -6.88 -9.81 -54.13
C SER A 16 -7.24 -10.67 -55.34
N ILE A 17 -6.22 -11.04 -56.10
CA ILE A 17 -6.30 -11.91 -57.28
C ILE A 17 -5.49 -13.17 -56.99
N ASP A 18 -6.14 -14.32 -56.92
CA ASP A 18 -5.44 -15.57 -56.58
C ASP A 18 -4.57 -16.09 -57.73
N ASN A 19 -5.09 -16.00 -58.97
CA ASN A 19 -4.41 -16.41 -60.19
C ASN A 19 -3.92 -15.19 -61.01
N PRO A 20 -2.62 -15.03 -61.31
CA PRO A 20 -2.10 -13.88 -62.04
C PRO A 20 -2.56 -13.78 -63.51
N ASN A 21 -3.02 -14.88 -64.10
CA ASN A 21 -3.44 -14.95 -65.50
C ASN A 21 -4.96 -14.78 -65.66
N ILE A 22 -5.50 -13.68 -65.16
CA ILE A 22 -6.93 -13.35 -65.31
C ILE A 22 -7.20 -12.35 -66.43
N THR A 23 -8.42 -12.35 -66.95
CA THR A 23 -8.92 -11.37 -67.92
C THR A 23 -9.58 -10.18 -67.23
N VAL A 24 -9.84 -9.11 -68.00
CA VAL A 24 -10.60 -7.94 -67.52
C VAL A 24 -11.98 -8.34 -66.97
N SER A 25 -12.68 -9.27 -67.63
CA SER A 25 -13.98 -9.78 -67.17
C SER A 25 -13.89 -10.42 -65.78
N GLN A 26 -12.87 -11.24 -65.55
CA GLN A 26 -12.64 -11.88 -64.26
C GLN A 26 -12.27 -10.87 -63.18
N LEU A 27 -11.50 -9.82 -63.51
CA LEU A 27 -11.22 -8.72 -62.60
C LEU A 27 -12.51 -7.98 -62.19
N LYS A 28 -13.42 -7.70 -63.13
CA LYS A 28 -14.72 -7.08 -62.81
C LYS A 28 -15.55 -7.92 -61.86
N THR A 29 -15.53 -9.24 -62.03
CA THR A 29 -16.18 -10.19 -61.11
C THR A 29 -15.55 -10.15 -59.70
N LEU A 30 -14.22 -10.07 -59.61
CA LEU A 30 -13.53 -9.93 -58.31
C LEU A 30 -13.88 -8.61 -57.62
N ILE A 31 -13.96 -7.51 -58.36
CA ILE A 31 -14.40 -6.21 -57.86
C ILE A 31 -15.86 -6.30 -57.36
N GLN A 32 -16.75 -6.97 -58.10
CA GLN A 32 -18.12 -7.17 -57.63
C GLN A 32 -18.16 -7.97 -56.33
N ASN A 33 -17.40 -9.07 -56.24
CA ASN A 33 -17.44 -9.94 -55.07
C ASN A 33 -16.81 -9.30 -53.83
N GLN A 34 -15.69 -8.57 -53.99
CA GLN A 34 -14.94 -8.00 -52.86
C GLN A 34 -15.40 -6.59 -52.49
N LEU A 35 -15.79 -5.77 -53.47
CA LEU A 35 -16.13 -4.36 -53.28
C LEU A 35 -17.64 -4.08 -53.43
N GLN A 36 -18.43 -5.10 -53.77
CA GLN A 36 -19.90 -5.03 -53.94
C GLN A 36 -20.35 -4.04 -55.02
N ILE A 37 -19.53 -3.83 -56.06
CA ILE A 37 -19.85 -2.95 -57.20
C ILE A 37 -20.34 -3.81 -58.38
N PRO A 38 -21.59 -3.67 -58.85
CA PRO A 38 -22.11 -4.49 -59.95
C PRO A 38 -21.28 -4.40 -61.23
N ILE A 39 -20.97 -5.53 -61.89
CA ILE A 39 -20.16 -5.55 -63.14
C ILE A 39 -20.68 -4.56 -64.20
N ARG A 40 -22.01 -4.42 -64.31
CA ARG A 40 -22.67 -3.55 -65.30
C ARG A 40 -22.40 -2.06 -65.09
N SER A 41 -22.09 -1.64 -63.87
CA SER A 41 -21.75 -0.25 -63.57
C SER A 41 -20.24 0.02 -63.61
N GLN A 42 -19.40 -1.00 -63.81
CA GLN A 42 -17.94 -0.83 -63.76
C GLN A 42 -17.34 -0.40 -65.10
N THR A 43 -16.73 0.77 -65.13
CA THR A 43 -15.76 1.20 -66.15
C THR A 43 -14.36 1.17 -65.54
N LEU A 44 -13.45 0.40 -66.14
CA LEU A 44 -12.07 0.26 -65.69
C LEU A 44 -11.12 0.92 -66.68
N SER A 45 -10.06 1.53 -66.16
CA SER A 45 -8.97 2.05 -66.98
C SER A 45 -7.67 2.11 -66.17
N THR A 46 -6.55 2.00 -66.85
CA THR A 46 -5.23 2.33 -66.31
C THR A 46 -4.97 3.84 -66.26
N ASN A 47 -5.81 4.65 -66.93
CA ASN A 47 -5.70 6.11 -66.96
C ASN A 47 -6.46 6.79 -65.81
N GLN A 48 -5.74 7.60 -65.02
CA GLN A 48 -6.30 8.37 -63.91
C GLN A 48 -7.44 9.32 -64.32
N SER A 49 -7.41 9.82 -65.55
CA SER A 49 -8.39 10.77 -66.08
C SER A 49 -9.81 10.19 -66.10
N LEU A 50 -9.97 8.87 -65.98
CA LEU A 50 -11.26 8.21 -65.83
C LEU A 50 -12.05 8.78 -64.64
N LEU A 51 -11.39 9.09 -63.53
CA LEU A 51 -12.06 9.63 -62.33
C LEU A 51 -12.52 11.09 -62.50
N LEU A 52 -12.13 11.75 -63.59
CA LEU A 52 -12.53 13.12 -63.92
C LEU A 52 -13.67 13.17 -64.94
N ALA A 53 -14.11 12.02 -65.46
CA ALA A 53 -15.23 11.94 -66.39
C ALA A 53 -16.52 12.42 -65.71
N LYS A 54 -17.25 13.33 -66.37
CA LYS A 54 -18.48 13.95 -65.82
C LYS A 54 -19.76 13.46 -66.51
N SER A 55 -19.63 12.79 -67.65
CA SER A 55 -20.76 12.29 -68.42
C SER A 55 -20.53 10.83 -68.87
N PRO A 56 -21.59 10.04 -69.11
CA PRO A 56 -21.46 8.69 -69.67
C PRO A 56 -20.70 8.66 -71.00
N SER A 57 -20.82 9.71 -71.81
CA SER A 57 -20.10 9.85 -73.08
C SER A 57 -18.58 10.01 -72.90
N ASP A 58 -18.14 10.56 -71.76
CA ASP A 58 -16.71 10.68 -71.43
C ASP A 58 -16.13 9.32 -71.00
N LEU A 59 -16.91 8.48 -70.32
CA LEU A 59 -16.50 7.13 -69.93
C LEU A 59 -16.22 6.24 -71.15
N LEU A 60 -16.96 6.42 -72.25
CA LEU A 60 -16.77 5.67 -73.50
C LEU A 60 -15.42 5.95 -74.19
N LYS A 61 -14.71 7.04 -73.82
CA LYS A 61 -13.39 7.36 -74.36
C LYS A 61 -12.27 6.47 -73.79
N PHE A 62 -12.55 5.74 -72.70
CA PHE A 62 -11.60 4.85 -72.03
C PHE A 62 -11.81 3.40 -72.48
N THR A 63 -11.12 3.00 -73.54
CA THR A 63 -11.26 1.69 -74.18
C THR A 63 -10.11 0.72 -73.87
N ASP A 64 -9.13 1.12 -73.06
CA ASP A 64 -7.94 0.31 -72.75
C ASP A 64 -8.30 -0.99 -72.01
N MET A 65 -9.40 -0.99 -71.25
CA MET A 65 -9.94 -2.19 -70.59
C MET A 65 -11.39 -2.49 -71.00
N SER A 66 -11.81 -2.11 -72.22
CA SER A 66 -13.19 -2.36 -72.67
C SER A 66 -13.43 -3.78 -73.19
N ASN A 67 -12.39 -4.47 -73.69
CA ASN A 67 -12.51 -5.85 -74.15
C ASN A 67 -12.45 -6.83 -72.95
N PRO A 68 -13.52 -7.61 -72.68
CA PRO A 68 -13.59 -8.50 -71.52
C PRO A 68 -12.56 -9.63 -71.54
N ASP A 69 -12.09 -10.04 -72.72
CA ASP A 69 -11.20 -11.20 -72.89
C ASP A 69 -9.72 -10.82 -72.85
N THR A 70 -9.40 -9.52 -72.78
CA THR A 70 -8.02 -9.05 -72.68
C THR A 70 -7.37 -9.56 -71.38
N PRO A 71 -6.22 -10.27 -71.47
CA PRO A 71 -5.46 -10.67 -70.28
C PRO A 71 -4.86 -9.46 -69.56
N LEU A 72 -4.91 -9.40 -68.23
CA LEU A 72 -4.33 -8.29 -67.48
C LEU A 72 -2.82 -8.12 -67.68
N SER A 73 -2.10 -9.21 -67.96
CA SER A 73 -0.67 -9.19 -68.28
C SER A 73 -0.33 -8.36 -69.51
N SER A 74 -1.24 -8.31 -70.50
CA SER A 74 -1.07 -7.49 -71.72
C SER A 74 -1.23 -5.98 -71.47
N LEU A 75 -1.79 -5.60 -70.32
CA LEU A 75 -2.03 -4.22 -69.89
C LEU A 75 -0.97 -3.72 -68.90
N SER A 76 0.14 -4.46 -68.75
CA SER A 76 1.21 -4.16 -67.78
C SER A 76 0.74 -4.07 -66.31
N ILE A 77 -0.33 -4.79 -65.97
CA ILE A 77 -0.86 -4.85 -64.61
C ILE A 77 -0.14 -5.97 -63.84
N SER A 78 0.52 -5.60 -62.74
CA SER A 78 1.27 -6.49 -61.86
C SER A 78 0.90 -6.25 -60.39
N HIS A 79 1.60 -6.90 -59.45
CA HIS A 79 1.35 -6.71 -58.02
C HIS A 79 1.58 -5.26 -57.61
N GLY A 80 0.57 -4.66 -56.97
CA GLY A 80 0.57 -3.26 -56.56
C GLY A 80 0.18 -2.28 -57.66
N SER A 81 -0.10 -2.73 -58.89
CA SER A 81 -0.58 -1.83 -59.96
C SER A 81 -1.86 -1.12 -59.54
N LEU A 82 -1.98 0.13 -59.98
CA LEU A 82 -3.13 0.99 -59.72
C LEU A 82 -4.07 0.94 -60.92
N ILE A 83 -5.34 0.66 -60.66
CA ILE A 83 -6.40 0.64 -61.66
C ILE A 83 -7.47 1.62 -61.19
N PHE A 84 -7.98 2.42 -62.11
CA PHE A 84 -9.01 3.40 -61.84
C PHE A 84 -10.37 2.78 -62.19
N LEU A 85 -11.33 2.94 -61.28
CA LEU A 85 -12.70 2.44 -61.41
C LEU A 85 -13.68 3.60 -61.29
N ALA A 86 -14.41 3.85 -62.37
CA ALA A 86 -15.61 4.69 -62.36
C ALA A 86 -16.84 3.78 -62.35
N TYR A 87 -17.83 4.13 -61.53
CA TYR A 87 -19.09 3.41 -61.49
C TYR A 87 -20.22 4.31 -60.96
N ASP A 88 -21.45 3.98 -61.37
CA ASP A 88 -22.68 4.66 -60.94
C ASP A 88 -23.33 3.92 -59.75
N GLY A 89 -23.96 4.69 -58.85
CA GLY A 89 -24.69 4.20 -57.67
C GLY A 89 -23.94 4.30 -56.34
N GLU A 90 -24.65 4.51 -55.23
CA GLU A 90 -24.05 4.63 -53.89
C GLU A 90 -23.80 3.24 -53.26
N ARG A 91 -22.75 3.13 -52.44
CA ARG A 91 -22.49 1.93 -51.62
C ARG A 91 -22.05 2.30 -50.22
N THR A 92 -22.28 1.39 -49.29
CA THR A 92 -21.81 1.51 -47.91
C THR A 92 -20.36 1.06 -47.82
N ILE A 93 -19.45 1.98 -47.48
CA ILE A 93 -18.03 1.69 -47.26
C ILE A 93 -17.83 1.50 -45.76
N ALA A 94 -17.20 0.39 -45.35
CA ALA A 94 -16.80 0.23 -43.96
C ALA A 94 -15.78 1.32 -43.58
N GLY A 95 -16.11 2.14 -42.58
CA GLY A 95 -15.21 3.17 -42.06
C GLY A 95 -13.90 2.57 -41.52
N PRO A 96 -12.83 3.37 -41.38
CA PRO A 96 -11.56 2.88 -40.85
C PRO A 96 -11.78 2.23 -39.48
N ALA A 97 -11.17 1.06 -39.26
CA ALA A 97 -11.20 0.38 -37.98
C ALA A 97 -10.45 1.24 -36.93
N VAL A 98 -11.18 2.08 -36.20
CA VAL A 98 -10.64 2.87 -35.11
C VAL A 98 -10.38 1.93 -33.94
N ARG A 99 -9.11 1.57 -33.74
CA ARG A 99 -8.63 1.02 -32.47
C ARG A 99 -8.16 2.21 -31.62
N PRO A 100 -8.73 2.45 -30.43
CA PRO A 100 -8.24 3.53 -29.59
C PRO A 100 -6.80 3.20 -29.18
N ALA A 101 -5.84 3.97 -29.69
CA ALA A 101 -4.47 3.93 -29.24
C ALA A 101 -4.39 4.57 -27.84
N GLY A 102 -3.70 3.92 -26.92
CA GLY A 102 -3.42 4.47 -25.59
C GLY A 102 -2.75 5.85 -25.67
N SER A 103 -3.23 6.75 -24.80
CA SER A 103 -2.58 7.93 -24.20
C SER A 103 -1.53 8.74 -24.97
N PHE A 104 -1.53 8.76 -26.30
CA PHE A 104 -0.69 9.69 -27.06
C PHE A 104 -1.56 10.89 -27.47
N GLY A 105 -1.37 12.03 -26.79
CA GLY A 105 -1.99 13.32 -27.16
C GLY A 105 -3.05 13.90 -26.23
N ARG A 106 -3.28 13.35 -25.02
CA ARG A 106 -4.09 14.06 -24.01
C ARG A 106 -3.28 15.29 -23.54
N LYS A 107 -3.75 16.50 -23.85
CA LYS A 107 -3.16 17.74 -23.33
C LYS A 107 -3.25 17.69 -21.81
N MET A 108 -2.09 17.75 -21.14
CA MET A 108 -2.01 17.81 -19.69
C MET A 108 -2.72 19.08 -19.22
N THR A 109 -3.78 18.93 -18.44
CA THR A 109 -4.53 20.06 -17.90
C THR A 109 -3.82 20.68 -16.70
N ILE A 110 -4.20 21.89 -16.31
CA ILE A 110 -3.70 22.51 -15.07
C ILE A 110 -4.06 21.64 -13.87
N ASP A 111 -5.24 21.01 -13.88
CA ASP A 111 -5.66 20.07 -12.84
C ASP A 111 -4.78 18.81 -12.83
N ASP A 112 -4.35 18.31 -14.00
CA ASP A 112 -3.39 17.20 -14.08
C ASP A 112 -1.98 17.61 -13.60
N LEU A 113 -1.60 18.89 -13.72
CA LEU A 113 -0.35 19.43 -13.17
C LEU A 113 -0.43 19.56 -11.65
N ILE A 114 -1.56 20.07 -11.13
CA ILE A 114 -1.81 20.21 -9.69
C ILE A 114 -1.90 18.83 -9.03
N ALA A 115 -2.58 17.87 -9.64
CA ALA A 115 -2.70 16.50 -9.12
C ALA A 115 -1.34 15.76 -9.07
N LYS A 116 -0.34 16.21 -9.84
CA LYS A 116 1.03 15.71 -9.78
C LYS A 116 1.92 16.41 -8.77
N GLN A 117 1.51 17.58 -8.25
CA GLN A 117 2.26 18.24 -7.18
C GLN A 117 1.98 17.55 -5.84
N MET A 118 3.04 17.21 -5.12
CA MET A 118 2.92 16.68 -3.75
C MET A 118 2.62 17.82 -2.80
N ARG A 119 1.35 17.92 -2.38
CA ARG A 119 0.88 18.95 -1.46
C ARG A 119 0.70 18.37 -0.07
N VAL A 120 1.32 19.00 0.93
CA VAL A 120 1.12 18.65 2.34
C VAL A 120 0.11 19.61 2.96
N THR A 121 -0.95 19.04 3.50
CA THR A 121 -2.02 19.73 4.21
C THR A 121 -2.30 19.00 5.52
N ARG A 122 -2.74 19.72 6.56
CA ARG A 122 -3.16 19.08 7.80
C ARG A 122 -4.35 18.17 7.53
N GLN A 123 -4.28 16.95 8.05
CA GLN A 123 -5.40 16.02 8.09
C GLN A 123 -6.15 16.25 9.40
N GLU A 124 -7.45 16.53 9.31
CA GLU A 124 -8.26 16.91 10.48
C GLU A 124 -8.70 15.71 11.31
N ASN A 125 -9.05 14.59 10.65
CA ASN A 125 -9.60 13.42 11.32
C ASN A 125 -8.67 12.22 11.16
N PRO A 126 -8.35 11.50 12.25
CA PRO A 126 -7.70 10.21 12.15
C PRO A 126 -8.68 9.18 11.57
N HIS A 127 -8.12 8.08 11.06
CA HIS A 127 -8.89 6.87 10.76
C HIS A 127 -9.17 6.05 12.03
N CYS A 128 -8.34 6.21 13.07
CA CYS A 128 -8.57 5.66 14.40
C CYS A 128 -9.47 6.61 15.22
N ASP A 129 -10.69 6.18 15.58
CA ASP A 129 -11.64 6.99 16.37
C ASP A 129 -11.12 7.27 17.78
N SER A 130 -10.54 6.24 18.41
CA SER A 130 -9.93 6.33 19.73
C SER A 130 -8.98 5.17 19.97
N VAL A 131 -7.98 5.39 20.83
CA VAL A 131 -7.15 4.33 21.40
C VAL A 131 -7.49 4.15 22.89
N SER A 132 -7.75 2.92 23.32
CA SER A 132 -7.97 2.55 24.70
C SER A 132 -6.80 1.73 25.20
N PHE A 133 -6.21 2.10 26.34
CA PHE A 133 -5.12 1.33 26.95
C PHE A 133 -5.61 0.49 28.12
N ASP A 134 -5.16 -0.76 28.21
CA ASP A 134 -5.30 -1.54 29.43
C ASP A 134 -4.52 -0.85 30.56
N ARG A 135 -5.19 -0.64 31.69
CA ARG A 135 -4.62 0.10 32.83
C ARG A 135 -3.39 -0.57 33.40
N ASP A 136 -3.40 -1.89 33.53
CA ASP A 136 -2.30 -2.63 34.16
C ASP A 136 -1.08 -2.66 33.24
N CYS A 137 -1.29 -2.84 31.94
CA CYS A 137 -0.23 -2.78 30.94
C CYS A 137 0.39 -1.38 30.82
N ALA A 138 -0.45 -0.34 30.68
CA ALA A 138 0.03 1.04 30.62
C ALA A 138 0.81 1.41 31.88
N ASN A 139 0.31 0.99 33.06
CA ASN A 139 1.00 1.16 34.33
C ASN A 139 2.36 0.45 34.37
N ALA A 140 2.44 -0.79 33.89
CA ALA A 140 3.69 -1.55 33.83
C ALA A 140 4.75 -0.92 32.92
N PHE A 141 4.34 -0.27 31.82
CA PHE A 141 5.25 0.47 30.94
C PHE A 141 5.72 1.78 31.59
N GLN A 142 4.79 2.66 32.02
CA GLN A 142 5.17 3.95 32.61
C GLN A 142 6.00 3.79 33.88
N HIS A 143 5.68 2.81 34.73
CA HIS A 143 6.40 2.61 35.99
C HIS A 143 7.86 2.24 35.73
N TYR A 144 8.14 1.41 34.73
CA TYR A 144 9.52 1.06 34.38
C TYR A 144 10.29 2.27 33.85
N VAL A 145 9.68 3.04 32.96
CA VAL A 145 10.30 4.23 32.39
C VAL A 145 10.55 5.29 33.47
N ASN A 146 9.61 5.49 34.39
CA ASN A 146 9.74 6.45 35.47
C ASN A 146 10.76 6.01 36.53
N GLU A 147 10.55 4.83 37.12
CA GLU A 147 11.34 4.40 38.29
C GLU A 147 12.73 3.89 37.92
N THR A 148 12.87 3.25 36.75
CA THR A 148 14.15 2.62 36.36
C THR A 148 14.97 3.49 35.41
N LEU A 149 14.30 4.13 34.44
CA LEU A 149 14.99 4.94 33.43
C LEU A 149 14.96 6.44 33.73
N ALA A 150 14.09 6.90 34.63
CA ALA A 150 13.86 8.31 34.94
C ALA A 150 13.69 9.19 33.68
N PHE A 151 13.09 8.63 32.61
CA PHE A 151 12.97 9.28 31.30
C PHE A 151 14.31 9.84 30.75
N ALA A 152 15.45 9.25 31.14
CA ALA A 152 16.79 9.69 30.70
C ALA A 152 17.16 9.15 29.30
N VAL A 153 16.57 8.02 28.91
CA VAL A 153 16.75 7.41 27.59
C VAL A 153 15.39 7.00 27.03
N LYS A 154 15.28 6.94 25.70
CA LYS A 154 14.08 6.47 25.02
C LYS A 154 13.85 4.98 25.25
N ARG A 155 12.58 4.60 25.35
CA ARG A 155 12.10 3.21 25.41
C ARG A 155 10.85 3.11 24.57
N GLY A 156 10.63 1.99 23.90
CA GLY A 156 9.39 1.76 23.16
C GLY A 156 8.99 0.30 23.06
N GLY A 157 7.80 0.09 22.51
CA GLY A 157 7.18 -1.21 22.39
C GLY A 157 6.11 -1.24 21.31
N PHE A 158 5.82 -2.42 20.82
CA PHE A 158 4.70 -2.67 19.93
C PHE A 158 3.44 -2.92 20.76
N MET A 159 2.38 -2.20 20.43
CA MET A 159 1.07 -2.31 21.09
C MET A 159 0.27 -3.40 20.41
N TYR A 160 -0.30 -4.32 21.19
CA TYR A 160 -1.15 -5.40 20.71
C TYR A 160 -2.52 -5.36 21.35
N GLY A 161 -3.53 -5.70 20.56
CA GLY A 161 -4.91 -5.79 21.00
C GLY A 161 -5.84 -5.89 19.80
N THR A 162 -6.97 -5.19 19.82
CA THR A 162 -8.02 -5.32 18.80
C THR A 162 -8.37 -4.00 18.13
N VAL A 163 -9.00 -4.10 16.96
CA VAL A 163 -9.56 -2.96 16.22
C VAL A 163 -11.01 -3.29 15.91
N SER A 164 -11.94 -2.45 16.37
CA SER A 164 -13.37 -2.55 16.09
C SER A 164 -13.71 -2.07 14.68
N ASP A 165 -14.90 -2.44 14.20
CA ASP A 165 -15.42 -1.97 12.90
C ASP A 165 -15.63 -0.45 12.86
N GLU A 166 -15.83 0.19 14.02
CA GLU A 166 -15.92 1.65 14.15
C GLU A 166 -14.54 2.35 14.22
N GLY A 167 -13.44 1.62 14.06
CA GLY A 167 -12.08 2.17 14.08
C GLY A 167 -11.57 2.51 15.49
N LYS A 168 -12.16 1.94 16.54
CA LYS A 168 -11.60 2.02 17.90
C LYS A 168 -10.55 0.95 18.09
N VAL A 169 -9.40 1.36 18.61
CA VAL A 169 -8.27 0.49 18.92
C VAL A 169 -8.25 0.23 20.42
N GLU A 170 -8.19 -1.04 20.83
CA GLU A 170 -7.95 -1.44 22.22
C GLU A 170 -6.57 -2.08 22.30
N VAL A 171 -5.75 -1.63 23.26
CA VAL A 171 -4.40 -2.13 23.52
C VAL A 171 -4.41 -2.92 24.81
N ASP A 172 -4.24 -4.24 24.71
CA ASP A 172 -4.29 -5.19 25.82
C ASP A 172 -2.90 -5.49 26.41
N PHE A 173 -1.84 -5.44 25.59
CA PHE A 173 -0.46 -5.58 26.06
C PHE A 173 0.55 -4.83 25.19
N ILE A 174 1.75 -4.59 25.72
CA ILE A 174 2.86 -3.92 25.04
C ILE A 174 4.05 -4.88 25.05
N TYR A 175 4.45 -5.35 23.88
CA TYR A 175 5.68 -6.13 23.70
C TYR A 175 6.86 -5.18 23.50
N GLU A 176 7.90 -5.29 24.32
CA GLU A 176 9.10 -4.46 24.22
C GLU A 176 10.21 -5.25 23.48
N PRO A 177 10.47 -4.97 22.18
CA PRO A 177 11.51 -5.69 21.45
C PRO A 177 12.90 -5.39 22.04
N PRO A 178 13.93 -6.22 21.74
CA PRO A 178 15.31 -5.86 22.05
C PRO A 178 15.62 -4.49 21.42
N GLN A 179 16.21 -3.59 22.20
CA GLN A 179 16.31 -2.18 21.80
C GLN A 179 17.45 -1.47 22.51
N GLN A 180 17.95 -0.41 21.89
CA GLN A 180 18.93 0.50 22.46
C GLN A 180 18.40 1.94 22.39
N GLY A 181 18.08 2.49 23.55
CA GLY A 181 17.67 3.88 23.69
C GLY A 181 18.85 4.80 24.01
N THR A 182 18.86 5.98 23.40
CA THR A 182 19.64 7.14 23.82
C THR A 182 18.70 8.28 24.17
N GLU A 183 19.24 9.46 24.45
CA GLU A 183 18.42 10.66 24.68
C GLU A 183 17.57 11.05 23.45
N GLU A 184 18.12 10.85 22.25
CA GLU A 184 17.53 11.32 21.00
C GLU A 184 16.94 10.20 20.14
N VAL A 185 17.52 9.00 20.20
CA VAL A 185 17.26 7.90 19.27
C VAL A 185 16.79 6.67 20.01
N LEU A 186 15.77 6.02 19.47
CA LEU A 186 15.35 4.68 19.87
C LEU A 186 15.65 3.71 18.73
N MET A 187 16.66 2.86 18.92
CA MET A 187 17.00 1.81 17.96
C MET A 187 16.34 0.51 18.35
N LEU A 188 15.46 -0.01 17.48
CA LEU A 188 14.83 -1.33 17.66
C LEU A 188 15.75 -2.40 17.05
N LEU A 189 16.21 -3.33 17.87
CA LEU A 189 17.03 -4.48 17.48
C LEU A 189 16.11 -5.70 17.25
N ARG A 190 15.23 -5.58 16.25
CA ARG A 190 14.17 -6.55 15.97
C ARG A 190 14.73 -7.98 15.80
N ASP A 191 14.19 -8.91 16.57
CA ASP A 191 14.48 -10.34 16.50
C ASP A 191 13.32 -11.04 15.78
N SER A 192 13.58 -11.55 14.57
CA SER A 192 12.55 -12.18 13.74
C SER A 192 11.97 -13.44 14.36
N ASP A 193 12.75 -14.18 15.16
CA ASP A 193 12.28 -15.42 15.76
C ASP A 193 11.47 -15.15 17.02
N GLU A 194 11.87 -14.17 17.85
CA GLU A 194 11.04 -13.72 18.98
C GLU A 194 9.74 -13.07 18.49
N GLU A 195 9.79 -12.21 17.45
CA GLU A 195 8.58 -11.60 16.89
C GLU A 195 7.59 -12.63 16.32
N LYS A 196 8.05 -13.73 15.72
CA LYS A 196 7.14 -14.81 15.29
C LYS A 196 6.39 -15.44 16.46
N LEU A 197 7.04 -15.61 17.62
CA LEU A 197 6.39 -16.10 18.83
C LEU A 197 5.33 -15.12 19.32
N VAL A 198 5.69 -13.82 19.36
CA VAL A 198 4.78 -12.75 19.76
C VAL A 198 3.54 -12.72 18.87
N GLU A 199 3.72 -12.71 17.55
CA GLU A 199 2.62 -12.69 16.58
C GLU A 199 1.75 -13.96 16.65
N ALA A 200 2.36 -15.13 16.87
CA ALA A 200 1.62 -16.39 17.04
C ALA A 200 0.76 -16.40 18.31
N ILE A 201 1.31 -15.94 19.44
CA ILE A 201 0.57 -15.82 20.70
C ILE A 201 -0.56 -14.80 20.54
N ALA A 202 -0.27 -13.62 20.00
CA ALA A 202 -1.26 -12.57 19.77
C ALA A 202 -2.42 -13.08 18.91
N ALA A 203 -2.12 -13.73 17.78
CA ALA A 203 -3.13 -14.29 16.89
C ALA A 203 -4.02 -15.33 17.59
N CYS A 204 -3.44 -16.21 18.43
CA CYS A 204 -4.20 -17.21 19.19
C CYS A 204 -5.06 -16.58 20.30
N LEU A 205 -4.68 -15.41 20.79
CA LEU A 205 -5.48 -14.59 21.73
C LEU A 205 -6.52 -13.71 21.01
N GLY A 206 -6.63 -13.79 19.68
CA GLY A 206 -7.53 -12.94 18.90
C GLY A 206 -7.08 -11.48 18.79
N MET A 207 -5.80 -11.23 19.04
CA MET A 207 -5.17 -9.91 19.04
C MET A 207 -4.22 -9.76 17.85
N ARG A 208 -3.88 -8.53 17.52
CA ARG A 208 -2.92 -8.17 16.47
C ARG A 208 -2.09 -6.98 16.90
N ARG A 209 -0.98 -6.73 16.21
CA ARG A 209 -0.21 -5.50 16.36
C ARG A 209 -1.03 -4.31 15.85
N VAL A 210 -1.31 -3.35 16.73
CA VAL A 210 -2.19 -2.19 16.47
C VAL A 210 -1.47 -0.85 16.53
N GLY A 211 -0.25 -0.81 17.06
CA GLY A 211 0.50 0.44 17.13
C GLY A 211 1.90 0.32 17.69
N PHE A 212 2.50 1.49 17.91
CA PHE A 212 3.81 1.65 18.52
C PHE A 212 3.75 2.70 19.62
N ILE A 213 4.34 2.41 20.77
CA ILE A 213 4.49 3.34 21.89
C ILE A 213 5.96 3.61 22.14
N PHE A 214 6.32 4.86 22.41
CA PHE A 214 7.66 5.20 22.85
C PHE A 214 7.68 6.38 23.82
N THR A 215 8.83 6.61 24.46
CA THR A 215 9.00 7.66 25.45
C THR A 215 9.76 8.85 24.88
N GLN A 216 9.38 10.05 25.32
CA GLN A 216 10.22 11.24 25.20
C GLN A 216 11.05 11.43 26.45
N THR A 217 12.27 11.91 26.27
CA THR A 217 13.16 12.19 27.39
C THR A 217 12.88 13.55 28.01
N ILE A 218 13.27 13.75 29.27
CA ILE A 218 13.07 15.02 30.00
C ILE A 218 13.74 16.21 29.28
N VAL A 219 14.81 15.96 28.52
CA VAL A 219 15.48 17.02 27.75
C VAL A 219 14.68 17.41 26.52
N GLN A 220 14.05 16.44 25.85
CA GLN A 220 13.19 16.69 24.70
C GLN A 220 11.90 17.41 25.09
N ASP A 221 11.30 17.08 26.24
CA ASP A 221 10.06 17.71 26.73
C ASP A 221 10.18 19.24 26.90
N LYS A 222 11.41 19.75 27.02
CA LYS A 222 11.70 21.20 27.10
C LYS A 222 11.78 21.90 25.74
N LYS A 223 11.63 21.18 24.63
CA LYS A 223 11.78 21.71 23.26
C LYS A 223 10.41 21.99 22.64
N ASP A 224 10.35 22.96 21.73
CA ASP A 224 9.10 23.44 21.09
C ASP A 224 8.71 22.61 19.84
N TYR A 225 8.48 21.31 20.01
CA TYR A 225 7.91 20.42 18.99
C TYR A 225 7.26 19.18 19.62
N THR A 226 6.20 18.64 19.00
CA THR A 226 5.55 17.42 19.49
C THR A 226 6.38 16.19 19.17
N LEU A 227 6.70 15.93 17.89
CA LEU A 227 7.61 14.86 17.49
C LEU A 227 8.80 15.42 16.71
N SER A 228 9.98 14.85 16.95
CA SER A 228 11.17 15.10 16.16
C SER A 228 11.11 14.43 14.79
N HIS A 229 11.92 14.89 13.83
CA HIS A 229 11.98 14.27 12.50
C HIS A 229 12.36 12.78 12.55
N ARG A 230 13.14 12.33 13.55
CA ARG A 230 13.53 10.92 13.70
C ARG A 230 12.34 10.08 14.17
N GLU A 231 11.54 10.63 15.08
CA GLU A 231 10.32 9.98 15.57
C GLU A 231 9.24 9.94 14.50
N VAL A 232 9.06 11.01 13.72
CA VAL A 232 8.14 11.01 12.56
C VAL A 232 8.54 9.94 11.55
N LEU A 233 9.83 9.84 11.21
CA LEU A 233 10.30 8.81 10.28
C LEU A 233 10.06 7.39 10.80
N GLN A 234 10.41 7.12 12.05
CA GLN A 234 10.20 5.81 12.66
C GLN A 234 8.70 5.48 12.77
N ALA A 235 7.85 6.44 13.15
CA ALA A 235 6.41 6.26 13.21
C ALA A 235 5.81 6.00 11.82
N ALA A 236 6.27 6.73 10.80
CA ALA A 236 5.83 6.55 9.41
C ALA A 236 6.26 5.19 8.85
N GLU A 237 7.49 4.75 9.14
CA GLU A 237 8.01 3.42 8.78
C GLU A 237 7.14 2.32 9.37
N LEU A 238 6.94 2.32 10.69
CA LEU A 238 6.17 1.29 11.38
C LEU A 238 4.69 1.27 10.96
N HIS A 239 4.07 2.44 10.79
CA HIS A 239 2.72 2.52 10.27
C HIS A 239 2.65 1.99 8.82
N ALA A 240 3.58 2.38 7.95
CA ALA A 240 3.62 1.91 6.57
C ALA A 240 3.80 0.38 6.46
N GLU A 241 4.62 -0.21 7.33
CA GLU A 241 4.84 -1.66 7.46
C GLU A 241 3.60 -2.41 7.96
N SER A 242 2.79 -1.80 8.82
CA SER A 242 1.65 -2.47 9.46
C SER A 242 0.50 -2.79 8.51
N GLU A 243 0.38 -2.02 7.42
CA GLU A 243 -0.79 -1.97 6.53
C GLU A 243 -2.14 -1.75 7.25
N LEU A 244 -2.12 -1.38 8.54
CA LEU A 244 -3.29 -1.11 9.35
C LEU A 244 -3.66 0.36 9.22
N LYS A 245 -4.86 0.63 8.73
CA LYS A 245 -5.35 1.99 8.52
C LYS A 245 -5.57 2.73 9.84
N GLU A 246 -5.89 2.03 10.92
CA GLU A 246 -6.15 2.55 12.27
C GLU A 246 -4.89 2.57 13.16
N TRP A 247 -3.69 2.39 12.59
CA TRP A 247 -2.44 2.33 13.36
C TRP A 247 -2.23 3.56 14.24
N VAL A 248 -1.84 3.32 15.50
CA VAL A 248 -1.62 4.36 16.51
C VAL A 248 -0.15 4.46 16.89
N THR A 249 0.33 5.70 17.00
CA THR A 249 1.61 6.06 17.60
C THR A 249 1.35 6.76 18.93
N ALA A 250 1.74 6.11 20.03
CA ALA A 250 1.59 6.65 21.38
C ALA A 250 2.94 7.17 21.91
N VAL A 251 2.88 8.27 22.65
CA VAL A 251 4.03 8.95 23.22
C VAL A 251 3.83 9.07 24.72
N VAL A 252 4.83 8.67 25.49
CA VAL A 252 4.84 8.78 26.96
C VAL A 252 5.88 9.81 27.36
N LYS A 253 5.47 10.84 28.08
CA LYS A 253 6.35 11.93 28.52
C LYS A 253 6.11 12.25 30.00
N LEU A 254 7.04 12.97 30.60
CA LEU A 254 6.93 13.42 31.98
C LEU A 254 6.55 14.90 31.97
N GLU A 255 5.34 15.24 32.41
CA GLU A 255 4.90 16.63 32.53
C GLU A 255 5.09 17.13 33.97
N VAL A 256 5.62 18.34 34.11
CA VAL A 256 5.74 18.99 35.41
C VAL A 256 4.47 19.79 35.68
N ASN A 257 3.77 19.43 36.75
CA ASN A 257 2.55 20.09 37.19
C ASN A 257 2.84 21.45 37.82
N GLU A 258 1.80 22.29 37.94
CA GLU A 258 1.90 23.63 38.55
C GLU A 258 2.44 23.62 40.00
N ASP A 259 2.21 22.53 40.73
CA ASP A 259 2.69 22.33 42.10
C ASP A 259 4.15 21.84 42.19
N GLY A 260 4.85 21.69 41.05
CA GLY A 260 6.21 21.17 40.98
C GLY A 260 6.31 19.64 41.12
N GLY A 261 5.17 18.93 41.15
CA GLY A 261 5.10 17.48 40.97
C GLY A 261 5.34 17.11 39.50
N ALA A 262 5.70 15.85 39.24
CA ALA A 262 5.89 15.34 37.88
C ALA A 262 4.96 14.14 37.66
N ASP A 263 4.10 14.24 36.66
CA ASP A 263 3.16 13.18 36.28
C ASP A 263 3.53 12.64 34.91
N VAL A 264 3.30 11.33 34.72
CA VAL A 264 3.49 10.71 33.41
C VAL A 264 2.25 10.97 32.56
N HIS A 265 2.46 11.58 31.39
CA HIS A 265 1.42 11.91 30.42
C HIS A 265 1.52 11.04 29.18
N PHE A 266 0.37 10.64 28.64
CA PHE A 266 0.25 9.87 27.41
C PHE A 266 -0.38 10.75 26.33
N GLU A 267 0.24 10.81 25.16
CA GLU A 267 -0.32 11.39 23.94
C GLU A 267 -0.46 10.30 22.88
N ALA A 268 -1.46 10.43 22.01
CA ALA A 268 -1.69 9.48 20.94
C ALA A 268 -1.93 10.21 19.63
N PHE A 269 -1.27 9.71 18.59
CA PHE A 269 -1.32 10.28 17.26
C PHE A 269 -1.48 9.17 16.22
N GLN A 270 -1.99 9.56 15.07
CA GLN A 270 -1.89 8.81 13.85
C GLN A 270 -1.09 9.63 12.84
N MET A 271 -0.17 8.98 12.13
CA MET A 271 0.52 9.65 11.03
C MET A 271 -0.46 9.88 9.88
N SER A 272 -0.51 11.12 9.39
CA SER A 272 -1.38 11.50 8.28
C SER A 272 -1.14 10.65 7.03
N ASP A 273 -2.17 10.50 6.19
CA ASP A 273 -2.08 9.77 4.93
C ASP A 273 -0.98 10.33 4.02
N MET A 274 -0.76 11.65 4.07
CA MET A 274 0.30 12.31 3.32
C MET A 274 1.69 11.95 3.85
N CYS A 275 1.87 11.85 5.17
CA CYS A 275 3.12 11.39 5.77
C CYS A 275 3.47 9.98 5.29
N ILE A 276 2.50 9.06 5.38
CA ILE A 276 2.69 7.66 4.94
C ILE A 276 2.97 7.58 3.44
N ARG A 277 2.28 8.38 2.64
CA ARG A 277 2.53 8.45 1.19
C ARG A 277 3.93 8.97 0.88
N LEU A 278 4.36 10.07 1.49
CA LEU A 278 5.71 10.63 1.31
C LEU A 278 6.79 9.61 1.70
N PHE A 279 6.57 8.85 2.78
CA PHE A 279 7.46 7.78 3.19
C PHE A 279 7.53 6.66 2.15
N LYS A 280 6.37 6.09 1.75
CA LYS A 280 6.29 5.00 0.77
C LYS A 280 6.85 5.37 -0.61
N GLU A 281 6.71 6.63 -1.02
CA GLU A 281 7.28 7.14 -2.26
C GLU A 281 8.76 7.58 -2.12
N GLY A 282 9.36 7.46 -0.93
CA GLY A 282 10.77 7.74 -0.67
C GLY A 282 11.15 9.22 -0.70
N TRP A 283 10.21 10.12 -0.42
CA TRP A 283 10.41 11.57 -0.48
C TRP A 283 11.20 12.13 0.71
N PHE A 284 11.14 11.50 1.88
CA PHE A 284 11.92 11.94 3.04
C PHE A 284 13.42 11.79 2.82
N GLU A 285 14.18 12.76 3.35
CA GLU A 285 15.62 12.64 3.57
C GLU A 285 15.85 11.87 4.88
N THR A 286 16.48 10.70 4.78
CA THR A 286 16.71 9.79 5.91
C THR A 286 18.08 9.97 6.55
N GLU A 287 19.02 10.59 5.83
CA GLU A 287 20.34 10.95 6.34
C GLU A 287 20.25 12.30 7.03
N ILE A 288 20.04 12.26 8.35
CA ILE A 288 19.83 13.47 9.14
C ILE A 288 21.12 13.87 9.85
N GLY A 289 21.67 15.03 9.48
CA GLY A 289 22.87 15.60 10.12
C GLY A 289 22.64 16.00 11.58
N GLU A 290 23.73 16.20 12.32
CA GLU A 290 23.67 16.58 13.75
C GLU A 290 23.08 17.97 13.98
N ASP A 291 23.26 18.90 13.03
CA ASP A 291 22.75 20.28 13.10
C ASP A 291 21.32 20.44 12.55
N ALA A 292 20.63 19.35 12.22
CA ALA A 292 19.27 19.41 11.68
C ALA A 292 18.27 19.89 12.74
N ASP A 293 17.32 20.75 12.35
CA ASP A 293 16.26 21.19 13.25
C ASP A 293 15.29 20.03 13.51
N PRO A 294 15.18 19.50 14.75
CA PRO A 294 14.32 18.38 15.07
C PRO A 294 12.84 18.63 14.73
N LYS A 295 12.38 19.89 14.70
CA LYS A 295 10.99 20.26 14.39
C LYS A 295 10.62 20.06 12.91
N LEU A 296 11.62 19.93 12.03
CA LEU A 296 11.41 19.94 10.58
C LEU A 296 11.84 18.60 9.95
N SER A 297 10.93 18.00 9.20
CA SER A 297 11.25 16.87 8.33
C SER A 297 11.67 17.37 6.95
N LYS A 298 12.82 16.91 6.48
CA LYS A 298 13.40 17.32 5.19
C LYS A 298 13.01 16.37 4.06
N MET A 299 12.75 16.95 2.89
CA MET A 299 12.29 16.28 1.68
C MET A 299 13.37 16.35 0.59
N LYS A 300 13.53 15.26 -0.17
CA LYS A 300 14.44 15.17 -1.32
C LYS A 300 14.02 16.08 -2.48
N LYS A 301 12.73 16.40 -2.57
CA LYS A 301 12.12 17.23 -3.61
C LYS A 301 11.21 18.27 -2.98
N ASP A 302 10.93 19.34 -3.71
CA ASP A 302 10.03 20.38 -3.25
C ASP A 302 8.60 19.82 -3.11
N VAL A 303 7.99 20.10 -1.98
CA VAL A 303 6.58 19.83 -1.68
C VAL A 303 5.85 21.14 -1.46
N VAL A 304 4.56 21.18 -1.79
CA VAL A 304 3.74 22.38 -1.64
C VAL A 304 3.12 22.39 -0.24
N VAL A 305 3.45 23.39 0.57
CA VAL A 305 2.78 23.64 1.87
C VAL A 305 2.09 24.99 1.80
N GLY A 306 0.76 25.00 1.90
CA GLY A 306 -0.04 26.19 1.62
C GLY A 306 0.15 26.65 0.17
N SER A 307 0.85 27.77 -0.03
CA SER A 307 1.15 28.37 -1.35
C SER A 307 2.65 28.40 -1.68
N LYS A 308 3.49 27.73 -0.88
CA LYS A 308 4.95 27.76 -1.01
C LYS A 308 5.48 26.38 -1.34
N ASP A 309 6.47 26.34 -2.23
CA ASP A 309 7.32 25.18 -2.45
C ASP A 309 8.42 25.17 -1.38
N VAL A 310 8.49 24.10 -0.59
CA VAL A 310 9.44 23.94 0.51
C VAL A 310 10.07 22.55 0.48
N LYS A 311 11.27 22.44 1.05
CA LYS A 311 11.93 21.15 1.31
C LYS A 311 11.88 20.74 2.77
N GLU A 312 11.49 21.63 3.66
CA GLU A 312 11.40 21.38 5.09
C GLU A 312 9.95 21.60 5.50
N VAL A 313 9.37 20.58 6.11
CA VAL A 313 7.97 20.55 6.53
C VAL A 313 7.94 20.41 8.04
N ASP A 314 7.18 21.29 8.70
CA ASP A 314 6.93 21.20 10.13
C ASP A 314 6.23 19.87 10.46
N ASN A 315 6.79 19.14 11.43
CA ASN A 315 6.35 17.79 11.78
C ASN A 315 4.87 17.74 12.20
N ASP A 316 4.32 18.83 12.73
CA ASP A 316 2.91 18.90 13.15
C ASP A 316 1.93 18.73 11.97
N PHE A 317 2.37 18.95 10.72
CA PHE A 317 1.54 18.64 9.56
C PHE A 317 1.29 17.14 9.38
N PHE A 318 2.13 16.30 9.97
CA PHE A 318 2.05 14.86 9.87
C PHE A 318 1.29 14.21 11.01
N LEU A 319 1.01 14.94 12.09
CA LEU A 319 0.40 14.41 13.30
C LEU A 319 -1.10 14.65 13.28
N VAL A 320 -1.88 13.58 13.49
CA VAL A 320 -3.32 13.63 13.66
C VAL A 320 -3.65 13.12 15.05
N VAL A 321 -4.21 13.95 15.92
CA VAL A 321 -4.46 13.60 17.32
C VAL A 321 -5.52 12.50 17.42
N VAL A 322 -5.27 11.50 18.26
CA VAL A 322 -6.19 10.39 18.56
C VAL A 322 -6.66 10.50 20.01
N LYS A 323 -7.97 10.31 20.22
CA LYS A 323 -8.55 10.34 21.57
C LYS A 323 -8.08 9.14 22.39
N ILE A 324 -7.63 9.38 23.62
CA ILE A 324 -7.23 8.33 24.55
C ILE A 324 -8.39 7.96 25.49
N LEU A 325 -8.55 6.66 25.72
CA LEU A 325 -9.45 6.02 26.68
C LEU A 325 -8.68 4.99 27.51
N ASP A 326 -9.33 4.39 28.50
CA ASP A 326 -8.79 3.28 29.26
C ASP A 326 -9.80 2.12 29.39
N HIS A 327 -9.27 0.93 29.65
CA HIS A 327 -10.07 -0.26 29.96
C HIS A 327 -9.30 -1.21 30.88
N LEU A 328 -9.96 -2.31 31.27
CA LEU A 328 -9.32 -3.46 31.92
C LEU A 328 -9.46 -4.66 30.99
N GLY A 329 -8.33 -5.10 30.44
CA GLY A 329 -8.24 -6.21 29.51
C GLY A 329 -8.37 -7.58 30.17
N PRO A 330 -8.40 -8.66 29.37
CA PRO A 330 -8.55 -10.02 29.85
C PRO A 330 -7.24 -10.62 30.41
N LEU A 331 -6.09 -10.01 30.10
CA LEU A 331 -4.76 -10.44 30.51
C LEU A 331 -4.29 -9.66 31.73
N SER A 332 -3.54 -10.32 32.62
CA SER A 332 -2.78 -9.63 33.67
C SER A 332 -1.43 -9.15 33.13
N SER A 333 -0.91 -8.07 33.72
CA SER A 333 0.43 -7.52 33.44
C SER A 333 1.31 -7.60 34.69
N THR A 334 1.49 -8.80 35.24
CA THR A 334 2.18 -8.99 36.54
C THR A 334 3.48 -9.79 36.44
N PHE A 335 3.68 -10.48 35.33
CA PHE A 335 4.94 -11.17 35.04
C PHE A 335 6.02 -10.20 34.56
N PRO A 336 7.32 -10.44 34.85
CA PRO A 336 8.38 -9.58 34.36
C PRO A 336 8.45 -9.53 32.83
N ILE A 337 8.51 -8.30 32.30
CA ILE A 337 8.57 -8.00 30.87
C ILE A 337 9.99 -8.26 30.34
N GLU A 338 10.07 -8.92 29.19
CA GLU A 338 11.29 -9.21 28.45
C GLU A 338 12.09 -7.97 28.04
N ASN A 339 13.36 -8.17 27.66
CA ASN A 339 14.24 -7.14 27.08
C ASN A 339 14.45 -5.87 27.95
N ARG A 340 14.09 -5.92 29.23
CA ARG A 340 14.41 -4.91 30.24
C ARG A 340 15.76 -5.22 30.89
N ILE A 341 16.26 -4.29 31.72
CA ILE A 341 17.59 -4.40 32.37
C ILE A 341 17.73 -5.71 33.17
N THR A 342 16.65 -6.15 33.84
CA THR A 342 16.64 -7.42 34.57
C THR A 342 16.13 -8.52 33.66
N GLN A 343 16.95 -9.56 33.47
CA GLN A 343 16.55 -10.74 32.71
C GLN A 343 15.48 -11.55 33.43
N VAL A 344 14.52 -12.05 32.67
CA VAL A 344 13.47 -12.95 33.17
C VAL A 344 14.07 -14.34 33.40
N THR A 345 13.78 -14.95 34.55
CA THR A 345 14.38 -16.24 34.97
C THR A 345 13.32 -17.25 35.40
N MET A 346 13.68 -18.53 35.50
CA MET A 346 12.78 -19.57 36.05
C MET A 346 12.34 -19.25 37.49
N ARG A 347 13.15 -18.53 38.26
CA ARG A 347 12.76 -18.04 39.60
C ARG A 347 11.60 -17.05 39.52
N ALA A 348 11.51 -16.25 38.47
CA ALA A 348 10.38 -15.36 38.24
C ALA A 348 9.10 -16.17 37.96
N LEU A 349 9.19 -17.22 37.12
CA LEU A 349 8.10 -18.16 36.88
C LEU A 349 7.57 -18.76 38.19
N ARG A 350 8.47 -19.29 39.04
CA ARG A 350 8.10 -19.80 40.35
C ARG A 350 7.41 -18.77 41.22
N SER A 351 8.02 -17.59 41.35
CA SER A 351 7.51 -16.52 42.21
C SER A 351 6.13 -16.02 41.75
N HIS A 352 5.87 -16.04 40.44
CA HIS A 352 4.59 -15.71 39.84
C HIS A 352 3.52 -16.75 40.18
N LEU A 353 3.82 -18.03 39.92
CA LEU A 353 2.89 -19.14 40.22
C LEU A 353 2.57 -19.24 41.72
N ASP A 354 3.57 -19.03 42.59
CA ASP A 354 3.39 -19.01 44.05
C ASP A 354 2.46 -17.87 44.50
N ARG A 355 2.59 -16.68 43.89
CA ARG A 355 1.73 -15.52 44.19
C ARG A 355 0.29 -15.75 43.74
N ALA A 356 0.12 -16.39 42.58
CA ALA A 356 -1.18 -16.66 41.97
C ALA A 356 -1.80 -18.01 42.38
N LYS A 357 -1.20 -18.74 43.34
CA LYS A 357 -1.56 -20.13 43.69
C LYS A 357 -3.02 -20.35 44.10
N ASN A 358 -3.72 -19.30 44.52
CA ASN A 358 -5.14 -19.37 44.93
C ASN A 358 -6.11 -19.18 43.75
N LEU A 359 -5.60 -18.83 42.57
CA LEU A 359 -6.41 -18.65 41.36
C LEU A 359 -6.50 -19.96 40.56
N PRO A 360 -7.53 -20.13 39.71
CA PRO A 360 -7.55 -21.19 38.70
C PRO A 360 -6.30 -21.13 37.82
N PHE A 361 -5.76 -22.28 37.38
CA PHE A 361 -4.49 -22.32 36.65
C PHE A 361 -4.49 -21.43 35.40
N VAL A 362 -5.60 -21.41 34.65
CA VAL A 362 -5.77 -20.54 33.47
C VAL A 362 -5.56 -19.06 33.80
N LYS A 363 -6.04 -18.58 34.95
CA LYS A 363 -5.83 -17.19 35.40
C LYS A 363 -4.39 -16.92 35.79
N ARG A 364 -3.64 -17.93 36.26
CA ARG A 364 -2.21 -17.78 36.57
C ARG A 364 -1.36 -17.61 35.32
N ILE A 365 -1.79 -18.22 34.20
CA ILE A 365 -1.10 -18.13 32.91
C ILE A 365 -1.68 -17.10 31.95
N SER A 366 -2.75 -16.38 32.34
CA SER A 366 -3.38 -15.32 31.54
C SER A 366 -2.54 -14.03 31.58
N ASP A 367 -1.28 -14.11 31.19
CA ASP A 367 -0.32 -13.00 31.14
C ASP A 367 0.52 -13.17 29.88
N PHE A 368 0.54 -12.17 29.01
CA PHE A 368 1.23 -12.26 27.72
C PHE A 368 2.73 -12.53 27.88
N HIS A 369 3.39 -11.82 28.80
CA HIS A 369 4.84 -11.92 29.00
C HIS A 369 5.22 -13.28 29.57
N LEU A 370 4.35 -13.86 30.40
CA LEU A 370 4.49 -15.25 30.85
C LEU A 370 4.33 -16.24 29.69
N LEU A 371 3.31 -16.09 28.85
CA LEU A 371 3.11 -16.96 27.69
C LEU A 371 4.31 -16.89 26.74
N LEU A 372 4.85 -15.70 26.49
CA LEU A 372 6.05 -15.50 25.68
C LEU A 372 7.28 -16.17 26.32
N PHE A 373 7.44 -16.09 27.64
CA PHE A 373 8.52 -16.77 28.35
C PHE A 373 8.39 -18.30 28.23
N LEU A 374 7.19 -18.85 28.39
CA LEU A 374 6.93 -20.29 28.25
C LEU A 374 7.15 -20.77 26.81
N ALA A 375 6.75 -19.96 25.81
CA ALA A 375 6.91 -20.28 24.39
C ALA A 375 8.37 -20.54 23.98
N LYS A 376 9.36 -20.04 24.75
CA LYS A 376 10.79 -20.33 24.53
C LYS A 376 11.16 -21.80 24.79
N PHE A 377 10.29 -22.56 25.46
CA PHE A 377 10.52 -23.95 25.85
C PHE A 377 9.45 -24.93 25.32
N LEU A 378 8.45 -24.41 24.60
CA LEU A 378 7.28 -25.16 24.14
C LEU A 378 7.25 -25.22 22.60
N ASP A 379 6.55 -26.21 22.04
CA ASP A 379 6.38 -26.30 20.59
C ASP A 379 5.41 -25.22 20.09
N LEU A 380 5.88 -24.40 19.16
CA LEU A 380 5.12 -23.26 18.62
C LEU A 380 3.85 -23.69 17.87
N ASN A 381 3.83 -24.88 17.28
CA ASN A 381 2.73 -25.31 16.41
C ASN A 381 1.63 -26.07 17.16
N SER A 382 1.89 -26.49 18.40
CA SER A 382 0.97 -27.32 19.18
C SER A 382 0.72 -26.79 20.58
N ASP A 383 1.76 -26.55 21.37
CA ASP A 383 1.64 -26.16 22.77
C ASP A 383 1.19 -24.71 22.96
N VAL A 384 1.80 -23.78 22.20
CA VAL A 384 1.48 -22.35 22.29
C VAL A 384 0.01 -22.08 21.92
N PRO A 385 -0.52 -22.59 20.78
CA PRO A 385 -1.93 -22.45 20.46
C PRO A 385 -2.86 -23.05 21.51
N ALA A 386 -2.53 -24.24 22.06
CA ALA A 386 -3.36 -24.89 23.07
C ALA A 386 -3.47 -24.07 24.37
N LEU A 387 -2.35 -23.50 24.84
CA LEU A 387 -2.34 -22.64 26.02
C LEU A 387 -3.07 -21.31 25.78
N ALA A 388 -2.82 -20.68 24.63
CA ALA A 388 -3.46 -19.43 24.26
C ALA A 388 -4.98 -19.60 24.07
N GLU A 389 -5.45 -20.70 23.49
CA GLU A 389 -6.88 -21.03 23.38
C GLU A 389 -7.51 -21.20 24.77
N CYS A 390 -6.82 -21.86 25.71
CA CYS A 390 -7.30 -21.96 27.09
C CYS A 390 -7.43 -20.57 27.74
N VAL A 391 -6.47 -19.68 27.52
CA VAL A 391 -6.49 -18.30 28.02
C VAL A 391 -7.63 -17.50 27.37
N LEU A 392 -7.79 -17.58 26.05
CA LEU A 392 -8.85 -16.88 25.32
C LEU A 392 -10.24 -17.33 25.79
N ALA A 393 -10.47 -18.64 25.87
CA ALA A 393 -11.75 -19.22 26.29
C ALA A 393 -11.95 -19.22 27.81
N GLN A 394 -10.92 -18.85 28.59
CA GLN A 394 -10.88 -19.00 30.05
C GLN A 394 -11.25 -20.43 30.50
N ALA A 395 -10.78 -21.42 29.73
CA ALA A 395 -11.06 -22.84 29.92
C ALA A 395 -10.06 -23.52 30.86
N ALA A 396 -10.38 -24.75 31.28
CA ALA A 396 -9.48 -25.55 32.09
C ALA A 396 -8.23 -25.95 31.29
N VAL A 397 -7.04 -25.63 31.83
CA VAL A 397 -5.77 -26.02 31.22
C VAL A 397 -5.56 -27.53 31.41
N PRO A 398 -5.21 -28.31 30.36
CA PRO A 398 -4.94 -29.74 30.50
C PRO A 398 -3.88 -30.04 31.56
N GLU A 399 -4.09 -31.09 32.37
CA GLU A 399 -3.22 -31.45 33.51
C GLU A 399 -1.75 -31.64 33.09
N GLY A 400 -1.49 -32.19 31.90
CA GLY A 400 -0.14 -32.33 31.36
C GLY A 400 0.61 -31.01 31.23
N TYR A 401 -0.05 -29.94 30.78
CA TYR A 401 0.54 -28.61 30.70
C TYR A 401 0.75 -27.99 32.08
N GLN A 402 -0.18 -28.22 33.02
CA GLN A 402 -0.02 -27.73 34.39
C GLN A 402 1.23 -28.32 35.03
N LEU A 403 1.39 -29.65 34.95
CA LEU A 403 2.55 -30.36 35.49
C LEU A 403 3.85 -29.94 34.80
N LEU A 404 3.83 -29.72 33.48
CA LEU A 404 5.00 -29.27 32.73
C LEU A 404 5.47 -27.89 33.21
N ILE A 405 4.55 -26.92 33.29
CA ILE A 405 4.85 -25.55 33.72
C ILE A 405 5.29 -25.52 35.20
N GLU A 406 4.65 -26.30 36.06
CA GLU A 406 5.07 -26.44 37.47
C GLU A 406 6.45 -27.10 37.60
N SER A 407 6.77 -28.08 36.74
CA SER A 407 8.10 -28.69 36.71
C SER A 407 9.16 -27.68 36.26
N MET A 408 8.86 -26.86 35.26
CA MET A 408 9.74 -25.77 34.81
C MET A 408 10.01 -24.78 35.94
N ALA A 409 8.97 -24.40 36.70
CA ALA A 409 9.10 -23.48 37.82
C ALA A 409 9.96 -24.04 38.99
N ASN A 410 10.10 -25.36 39.10
CA ASN A 410 10.87 -26.02 40.15
C ASN A 410 12.29 -26.44 39.72
N THR A 411 12.69 -26.11 38.49
CA THR A 411 14.06 -26.27 37.99
C THR A 411 14.90 -25.07 38.42
#